data_AF-A0A918QUY4-F1
#
_entry.id   AF-A0A918QUY4-F1
#
_cell.length_a   1.000
_cell.length_b   1.000
_cell.length_c   1.000
_cell.angle_alpha   90.00
_cell.angle_beta   90.00
_cell.angle_gamma   90.00
#
_symmetry.space_group_name_H-M   'P 1'
#
loop_
_entity.id
_entity.type
_entity.pdbx_description
1 polymer ?
#
loop_
_entity_poly.entity_id
_entity_poly.type
_entity_poly.pdbx_seq_one_letter_code
_entity_poly.pdbx_strand_id
1 'polypeptide(L)'
;MPKPYFGKQPLPEYKPSDAVRAAIKAWEESVALEEERRHAARRALADELKANPELPYAAVAAHPIVPWTEATLRIIGQEFDVPPRNPNKAWKRPRKEEQPAAGEKPAESA
;
A
#
# COMPACT_ATOMS: atom_id res chain seq x y z
N MET A 1 -21.21 9.30 21.10
CA MET A 1 -21.48 10.65 20.53
C MET A 1 -22.48 11.36 21.43
N PRO A 2 -22.24 12.63 21.83
CA PRO A 2 -23.22 13.40 22.59
C PRO A 2 -24.51 13.57 21.77
N LYS A 3 -25.67 13.43 22.41
CA LYS A 3 -26.96 13.65 21.74
C LYS A 3 -27.05 15.13 21.36
N PRO A 4 -27.32 15.47 20.09
CA PRO A 4 -27.51 16.86 19.70
C PRO A 4 -28.66 17.47 20.51
N TYR A 5 -28.39 18.60 21.16
CA TYR A 5 -29.38 19.33 21.95
C TYR A 5 -30.21 20.21 21.02
N PHE A 6 -31.48 19.86 20.81
CA PHE A 6 -32.38 20.57 19.90
C PHE A 6 -33.30 21.58 20.60
N GLY A 7 -32.99 21.97 21.84
CA GLY A 7 -33.85 22.86 22.64
C GLY A 7 -35.16 22.18 23.09
N LYS A 8 -36.13 22.99 23.55
CA LYS A 8 -37.44 22.51 24.04
C LYS A 8 -38.46 22.22 22.93
N GLN A 9 -38.16 22.54 21.68
CA GLN A 9 -39.08 22.35 20.57
C GLN A 9 -38.76 21.07 19.81
N PRO A 10 -39.79 20.27 19.43
CA PRO A 10 -39.56 19.09 18.61
C PRO A 10 -39.02 19.51 17.24
N LEU A 11 -38.03 18.77 16.74
CA LEU A 11 -37.55 18.97 15.38
C LEU A 11 -38.67 18.68 14.36
N PRO A 12 -38.72 19.41 13.24
CA PRO A 12 -39.62 19.07 12.15
C PRO A 12 -39.27 17.68 11.58
N GLU A 13 -40.30 16.95 11.16
CA GLU A 13 -40.12 15.65 10.51
C GLU A 13 -39.44 15.85 9.15
N TYR A 14 -38.21 15.36 9.01
CA TYR A 14 -37.49 15.43 7.75
C TYR A 14 -37.98 14.35 6.78
N LYS A 15 -38.46 14.77 5.61
CA LYS A 15 -38.81 13.90 4.49
C LYS A 15 -37.90 14.25 3.30
N PRO A 16 -36.83 13.46 3.04
CA PRO A 16 -35.95 13.74 1.92
C PRO A 16 -36.73 13.65 0.61
N SER A 17 -36.49 14.61 -0.27
CA SER A 17 -37.03 14.60 -1.63
C SER A 17 -36.47 13.42 -2.43
N ASP A 18 -37.17 13.02 -3.49
CA ASP A 18 -36.73 11.92 -4.34
C ASP A 18 -35.34 12.18 -4.97
N ALA A 19 -35.03 13.44 -5.28
CA ALA A 19 -33.71 13.84 -5.77
C ALA A 19 -32.61 13.57 -4.74
N VAL A 20 -32.86 13.88 -3.46
CA VAL A 20 -31.90 13.61 -2.38
C VAL A 20 -31.74 12.11 -2.16
N ARG A 21 -32.83 11.35 -2.14
CA ARG A 21 -32.79 9.88 -2.01
C ARG A 21 -31.99 9.25 -3.15
N ALA A 22 -32.23 9.67 -4.38
CA ALA A 22 -31.51 9.18 -5.55
C ALA A 22 -30.02 9.51 -5.50
N ALA A 23 -29.65 10.75 -5.12
CA ALA A 23 -28.25 11.15 -5.00
C ALA A 23 -27.51 10.36 -3.90
N ILE A 24 -28.14 10.15 -2.75
CA ILE A 24 -27.56 9.35 -1.66
C ILE A 24 -27.38 7.90 -2.11
N LYS A 25 -28.39 7.31 -2.74
CA LYS A 25 -28.30 5.92 -3.24
C LYS A 25 -27.19 5.76 -4.27
N ALA A 26 -27.06 6.69 -5.22
CA ALA A 26 -25.98 6.66 -6.21
C ALA A 26 -24.59 6.75 -5.57
N TRP A 27 -24.45 7.57 -4.53
CA TRP A 27 -23.21 7.63 -3.76
C TRP A 27 -22.93 6.32 -3.01
N GLU A 28 -23.92 5.74 -2.32
CA GLU A 28 -23.79 4.45 -1.63
C GLU A 28 -23.37 3.32 -2.60
N GLU A 29 -23.98 3.26 -3.78
CA GLU A 29 -23.62 2.31 -4.84
C GLU A 29 -22.17 2.52 -5.32
N SER A 30 -21.74 3.77 -5.46
CA SER A 30 -20.36 4.09 -5.85
C SER A 30 -19.33 3.67 -4.80
N VAL A 31 -19.66 3.80 -3.51
CA VAL A 31 -18.80 3.38 -2.40
C VAL A 31 -18.70 1.86 -2.37
N ALA A 32 -19.82 1.15 -2.48
CA ALA A 32 -19.81 -0.31 -2.53
C ALA A 32 -18.96 -0.84 -3.70
N LEU A 33 -19.07 -0.21 -4.87
CA LEU A 33 -18.29 -0.57 -6.04
C LEU A 33 -16.79 -0.23 -5.89
N GLU A 34 -16.46 0.87 -5.21
CA GLU A 34 -15.08 1.20 -4.84
C GLU A 34 -14.49 0.11 -3.96
N GLU A 35 -15.21 -0.33 -2.92
CA GLU A 35 -14.73 -1.34 -1.98
C GLU A 35 -14.43 -2.66 -2.68
N GLU A 36 -15.32 -3.10 -3.58
CA GLU A 36 -15.13 -4.30 -4.40
C GLU A 36 -13.87 -4.17 -5.27
N ARG A 37 -13.73 -3.07 -5.99
CA ARG A 37 -12.58 -2.82 -6.89
C ARG A 37 -11.28 -2.68 -6.13
N ARG A 38 -11.30 -2.01 -4.98
CA ARG A 38 -10.16 -1.88 -4.07
C ARG A 38 -9.71 -3.24 -3.58
N HIS A 39 -10.63 -4.11 -3.18
CA HIS A 39 -10.31 -5.46 -2.75
C HIS A 39 -9.74 -6.30 -3.91
N ALA A 40 -10.30 -6.19 -5.12
CA ALA A 40 -9.77 -6.85 -6.32
C ALA A 40 -8.34 -6.39 -6.65
N ALA A 41 -8.06 -5.09 -6.56
CA ALA A 41 -6.72 -4.54 -6.78
C ALA A 41 -5.71 -5.03 -5.73
N ARG A 42 -6.11 -5.12 -4.45
CA ARG A 42 -5.29 -5.69 -3.38
C ARG A 42 -4.96 -7.16 -3.64
N ARG A 43 -5.96 -7.94 -4.07
CA ARG A 43 -5.77 -9.34 -4.45
C ARG A 43 -4.79 -9.49 -5.60
N ALA A 44 -4.92 -8.68 -6.66
CA ALA A 44 -4.00 -8.70 -7.79
C ALA A 44 -2.55 -8.43 -7.38
N LEU A 45 -2.33 -7.44 -6.50
CA LEU A 45 -1.00 -7.19 -5.93
C LEU A 45 -0.51 -8.37 -5.09
N ALA A 46 -1.37 -8.97 -4.26
CA ALA A 46 -0.99 -10.14 -3.49
C ALA A 46 -0.59 -11.33 -4.39
N ASP A 47 -1.31 -11.55 -5.49
CA ASP A 47 -1.01 -12.60 -6.46
C ASP A 47 0.33 -12.34 -7.17
N GLU A 48 0.64 -11.08 -7.52
CA GLU A 48 1.95 -10.70 -8.06
C GLU A 48 3.08 -10.95 -7.06
N LEU A 49 2.84 -10.65 -5.78
CA LEU A 49 3.82 -10.88 -4.71
C LEU A 49 4.03 -12.38 -4.45
N LYS A 50 2.99 -13.21 -4.57
CA LYS A 50 3.11 -14.68 -4.52
C LYS A 50 3.89 -15.23 -5.70
N ALA A 51 3.62 -14.73 -6.90
CA ALA A 51 4.31 -15.14 -8.11
C ALA A 51 5.80 -14.77 -8.07
N ASN A 52 6.16 -13.70 -7.35
CA ASN A 52 7.52 -13.21 -7.22
C ASN A 52 8.00 -13.18 -5.75
N PRO A 53 8.44 -14.31 -5.19
CA PRO A 53 8.87 -14.40 -3.79
C PRO A 53 10.01 -13.44 -3.42
N GLU A 54 10.91 -13.16 -4.37
CA GLU A 54 12.09 -12.31 -4.17
C GLU A 54 11.78 -10.81 -4.31
N LEU A 55 10.58 -10.41 -4.76
CA LEU A 55 10.18 -9.02 -4.94
C LEU A 55 9.90 -8.35 -3.59
N PRO A 56 10.69 -7.40 -3.08
CA PRO A 56 10.42 -6.82 -1.77
C PRO A 56 9.19 -5.90 -1.81
N TYR A 57 8.41 -5.88 -0.72
CA TYR A 57 7.25 -4.98 -0.57
C TYR A 57 7.61 -3.50 -0.79
N ALA A 58 8.81 -3.09 -0.34
CA ALA A 58 9.31 -1.74 -0.53
C ALA A 58 9.46 -1.35 -2.01
N ALA A 59 9.87 -2.29 -2.88
CA ALA A 59 10.01 -2.01 -4.31
C ALA A 59 8.65 -1.79 -4.98
N VAL A 60 7.64 -2.56 -4.57
CA VAL A 60 6.26 -2.40 -5.08
C VAL A 60 5.65 -1.10 -4.59
N ALA A 61 5.84 -0.74 -3.31
CA ALA A 61 5.36 0.53 -2.76
C ALA A 61 6.04 1.78 -3.37
N ALA A 62 7.25 1.65 -3.90
CA ALA A 62 7.94 2.74 -4.57
C ALA A 62 7.39 3.04 -5.99
N HIS A 63 6.56 2.15 -6.55
CA HIS A 63 6.05 2.32 -7.89
C HIS A 63 4.87 3.32 -7.94
N PRO A 64 4.85 4.31 -8.86
CA PRO A 64 3.83 5.36 -8.88
C PRO A 64 2.38 4.89 -9.04
N ILE A 65 2.17 3.72 -9.66
CA ILE A 65 0.81 3.16 -9.85
C ILE A 65 0.24 2.54 -8.56
N VAL A 66 1.09 2.24 -7.58
CA VAL A 66 0.68 1.57 -6.35
C VAL A 66 0.33 2.65 -5.33
N PRO A 67 -0.96 2.82 -4.96
CA PRO A 67 -1.37 3.89 -4.06
C PRO A 67 -1.09 3.58 -2.58
N TRP A 68 -0.45 2.45 -2.28
CA TRP A 68 -0.28 1.91 -0.94
C TRP A 68 1.16 1.90 -0.49
N THR A 69 1.35 2.23 0.79
CA THR A 69 2.66 2.15 1.44
C THR A 69 3.10 0.70 1.65
N GLU A 70 4.39 0.50 1.92
CA GLU A 70 4.92 -0.82 2.26
C GLU A 70 4.17 -1.47 3.44
N ALA A 71 3.85 -0.69 4.47
CA ALA A 71 3.11 -1.19 5.63
C ALA A 71 1.72 -1.73 5.23
N THR A 72 1.03 -1.01 4.35
CA THR A 72 -0.26 -1.45 3.82
C THR A 72 -0.12 -2.71 2.96
N LEU A 73 0.92 -2.81 2.13
CA LEU A 73 1.18 -4.01 1.33
C LEU A 73 1.51 -5.23 2.20
N ARG A 74 2.15 -5.06 3.36
CA ARG A 74 2.36 -6.15 4.33
C ARG A 74 1.05 -6.65 4.93
N ILE A 75 0.12 -5.75 5.25
CA ILE A 75 -1.23 -6.11 5.73
C ILE A 75 -1.99 -6.86 4.63
N ILE A 76 -1.95 -6.37 3.40
CA ILE A 76 -2.52 -7.05 2.23
C ILE A 76 -1.87 -8.43 2.05
N GLY A 77 -0.55 -8.52 2.21
CA GLY A 77 0.17 -9.78 2.14
C GLY A 77 -0.33 -10.80 3.17
N GLN A 78 -0.63 -10.36 4.39
CA GLN A 78 -1.22 -11.21 5.43
C GLN A 78 -2.66 -11.60 5.11
N GLU A 79 -3.48 -10.66 4.63
CA GLU A 79 -4.89 -10.87 4.26
C GLU A 79 -5.07 -11.95 3.17
N PHE A 80 -4.11 -12.03 2.25
CA PHE A 80 -4.16 -12.95 1.12
C PHE A 80 -3.12 -14.08 1.19
N ASP A 81 -2.55 -14.41 2.36
CA ASP A 81 -1.60 -15.53 2.53
C ASP A 81 -0.35 -15.46 1.62
N VAL A 82 0.20 -14.26 1.42
CA VAL A 82 1.51 -14.09 0.77
C VAL A 82 2.60 -14.58 1.73
N PRO A 83 3.51 -15.48 1.30
CA PRO A 83 4.56 -15.99 2.15
C PRO A 83 5.40 -14.85 2.77
N PRO A 84 5.74 -14.94 4.07
CA PRO A 84 6.53 -13.92 4.74
C PRO A 84 7.91 -13.83 4.09
N ARG A 85 8.29 -12.61 3.69
CA ARG A 85 9.60 -12.35 3.10
C ARG A 85 10.62 -12.13 4.19
N ASN A 86 11.79 -12.75 4.05
CA ASN A 86 12.87 -12.56 5.00
C ASN A 86 13.63 -11.27 4.66
N PRO A 87 13.51 -10.19 5.46
CA PRO A 87 14.18 -8.91 5.17
C PRO A 87 15.71 -9.05 5.10
N ASN A 88 16.27 -10.09 5.72
CA ASN A 88 17.72 -10.33 5.77
C ASN A 88 18.31 -10.97 4.50
N LYS A 89 17.50 -11.38 3.52
CA LYS A 89 18.05 -11.84 2.22
C LYS A 89 18.49 -10.68 1.33
N ALA A 90 17.82 -9.52 1.42
CA ALA A 90 18.18 -8.33 0.64
C ALA A 90 19.52 -7.68 1.08
N TRP A 91 19.94 -7.89 2.34
CA TRP A 91 21.23 -7.41 2.87
C TRP A 91 22.44 -8.21 2.36
N LYS A 92 22.23 -9.42 1.83
CA LYS A 92 23.31 -10.20 1.20
C LYS A 92 23.60 -9.71 -0.23
N ARG A 93 23.81 -8.41 -0.41
CA ARG A 93 24.55 -7.94 -1.58
C ARG A 93 26.03 -8.13 -1.27
N PRO A 94 26.81 -8.89 -2.07
CA PRO A 94 28.25 -8.90 -1.90
C PRO A 94 28.73 -7.45 -2.03
N ARG A 95 29.50 -6.97 -1.04
CA ARG A 95 30.27 -5.75 -1.17
C ARG A 95 31.06 -5.91 -2.47
N LYS A 96 30.74 -5.12 -3.49
CA LYS A 96 31.50 -5.10 -4.75
C LYS A 96 32.92 -4.67 -4.35
N GLU A 97 33.85 -5.62 -4.33
CA GLU A 97 35.26 -5.32 -4.14
C GLU A 97 35.69 -4.46 -5.32
N GLU A 98 35.80 -3.16 -5.11
CA GLU A 98 36.58 -2.29 -5.98
C GLU A 98 38.05 -2.70 -5.82
N GLN A 99 38.51 -3.60 -6.69
CA GLN A 99 39.90 -3.56 -7.10
C GLN A 99 40.07 -2.33 -8.01
N PRO A 100 41.15 -1.56 -7.80
CA PRO A 100 41.93 -1.18 -8.96
C PRO A 100 43.33 -1.79 -8.91
N ALA A 101 43.72 -2.20 -10.10
CA ALA A 101 44.93 -2.88 -10.46
C ALA A 101 46.20 -2.02 -10.34
N ALA A 102 47.30 -2.73 -10.09
CA ALA A 102 48.68 -2.53 -10.57
C ALA A 102 49.19 -1.14 -11.02
N GLY A 103 50.37 -0.79 -10.47
CA GLY A 103 51.28 0.28 -10.87
C GLY A 103 51.64 1.13 -9.64
N GLU A 104 52.87 1.37 -9.22
CA GLU A 104 54.17 1.41 -9.88
C GLU A 104 55.21 1.62 -8.76
N LYS A 105 56.31 0.84 -8.71
CA LYS A 105 57.55 1.21 -7.99
C LYS A 105 58.48 1.85 -9.02
N PRO A 106 59.24 2.90 -8.68
CA PRO A 106 60.61 2.72 -8.14
C PRO A 106 60.89 3.64 -6.93
N ALA A 107 61.59 3.17 -5.88
CA ALA A 107 63.03 3.30 -5.64
C ALA A 107 63.54 4.75 -5.53
N GLU A 108 63.85 5.21 -4.32
CA GLU A 108 65.04 6.02 -4.08
C GLU A 108 65.54 5.88 -2.64
N SER A 109 66.85 5.78 -2.54
CA SER A 109 67.68 5.48 -1.37
C SER A 109 67.93 6.72 -0.50
N ALA A 110 68.05 6.52 0.81
CA ALA A 110 68.96 7.27 1.69
C ALA A 110 69.23 6.45 2.96
#